data_AF-A0A1V4I9Z7-F1
#
_entry.id   AF-A0A1V4I9Z7-F1
#
_cell.length_a   1.000
_cell.length_b   1.000
_cell.length_c   1.000
_cell.angle_alpha   90.00
_cell.angle_beta   90.00
_cell.angle_gamma   90.00
#
_symmetry.space_group_name_H-M   'P 1'
#
loop_
_entity.id
_entity.type
_entity.pdbx_description
1 polymer ?
#
loop_
_entity_poly.entity_id
_entity_poly.type
_entity_poly.pdbx_seq_one_letter_code
_entity_poly.pdbx_strand_id
1 'polypeptide(L)'
;MKKFKSLAAIITGVIVSASLFSGCSNDESTLLLALKKNGTITSAQSATTLSANINAVNQTAAEKKDAKEFIETINGSSISINSDFVKKDSSLQSKTDVSLKSDLSNGSLATVWMDNSVTNGKAYEKSIYKLSDMIKYSADMPEKFAKKTYMTVDTNDIAKLASEVNEKENAPIQQFTENTRKKLIKFVQDYIQNYNPGVTAITYKGEQDGLKNYELKIDNTQLKSILLYSATKLGKDTETADLLKGIVKDYVALEGLSSKETKKEIDEANADIDNALKYLSNSDGKLGTAIDKIALLGPKGIDINFYVNNEGYLTKTNGTVEIVLDMKKLTSDLKAESGAVDDATIPSYTGQYTVDLNFSNELTNINQSSVAVTLPALTKSNSYSLTEYNKYTQEQQRLEAAKTIANRAIKSKNKGVINSAILTVKALPNSTEKTKLLNKLNAALYSVNKTDASKLVKKAKKSLAIADYEKATAAINKLTKADKTKLSKDLKKVKTKVYTKSVVSAQKAINSVKKHNTKANISAAKKAISKVKGKANRDYLTKQLNKSK
;
A
#
# COMPACT_ATOMS: atom_id res chain seq x y z
N MET A 1 5.20 -11.51 11.32
CA MET A 1 4.00 -10.66 11.52
C MET A 1 3.07 -11.09 12.66
N LYS A 2 2.90 -12.37 13.04
CA LYS A 2 2.09 -12.76 14.22
C LYS A 2 2.72 -12.36 15.58
N LYS A 3 4.05 -12.33 15.69
CA LYS A 3 4.80 -12.10 16.96
C LYS A 3 4.88 -10.63 17.43
N PHE A 4 4.68 -9.67 16.54
CA PHE A 4 4.61 -8.24 16.89
C PHE A 4 3.21 -7.82 17.38
N LYS A 5 2.19 -8.66 17.16
CA LYS A 5 0.79 -8.35 17.52
C LYS A 5 0.55 -8.43 19.03
N SER A 6 1.22 -9.32 19.76
CA SER A 6 1.04 -9.46 21.22
C SER A 6 1.71 -8.33 22.01
N LEU A 7 2.93 -7.92 21.65
CA LEU A 7 3.65 -6.83 22.31
C LEU A 7 2.97 -5.47 22.04
N ALA A 8 2.55 -5.23 20.81
CA ALA A 8 1.76 -4.03 20.47
C ALA A 8 0.39 -4.03 21.17
N ALA A 9 -0.25 -5.18 21.34
CA ALA A 9 -1.51 -5.30 22.10
C ALA A 9 -1.31 -5.06 23.60
N ILE A 10 -0.19 -5.50 24.19
CA ILE A 10 0.15 -5.24 25.60
C ILE A 10 0.45 -3.75 25.80
N ILE A 11 1.27 -3.13 24.94
CA ILE A 11 1.60 -1.70 25.02
C ILE A 11 0.35 -0.83 24.80
N THR A 12 -0.48 -1.17 23.81
CA THR A 12 -1.74 -0.46 23.56
C THR A 12 -2.74 -0.68 24.71
N GLY A 13 -2.79 -1.89 25.26
CA GLY A 13 -3.61 -2.21 26.43
C GLY A 13 -3.18 -1.46 27.69
N VAL A 14 -1.88 -1.21 27.88
CA VAL A 14 -1.32 -0.43 28.99
C VAL A 14 -1.58 1.07 28.82
N ILE A 15 -1.51 1.60 27.60
CA ILE A 15 -1.82 3.02 27.32
C ILE A 15 -3.33 3.27 27.45
N VAL A 16 -4.16 2.34 26.99
CA VAL A 16 -5.61 2.39 27.20
C VAL A 16 -5.93 2.22 28.69
N SER A 17 -5.27 1.32 29.42
CA SER A 17 -5.52 1.11 30.85
C SER A 17 -5.07 2.27 31.74
N ALA A 18 -4.06 3.04 31.34
CA ALA A 18 -3.68 4.29 32.00
C ALA A 18 -4.83 5.33 32.03
N SER A 19 -5.70 5.33 31.00
CA SER A 19 -6.91 6.16 30.98
C SER A 19 -8.08 5.59 31.80
N LEU A 20 -7.97 4.35 32.28
CA LEU A 20 -9.00 3.67 33.08
C LEU A 20 -8.84 3.88 34.60
N PHE A 21 -7.76 4.51 35.09
CA PHE A 21 -7.53 4.76 36.52
C PHE A 21 -8.32 5.95 37.08
N SER A 22 -9.44 6.31 36.46
CA SER A 22 -10.06 7.61 36.65
C SER A 22 -11.27 7.62 37.60
N GLY A 23 -11.25 6.80 38.66
CA GLY A 23 -12.44 6.68 39.51
C GLY A 23 -12.31 5.96 40.85
N CYS A 24 -11.11 5.59 41.30
CA CYS A 24 -10.92 4.84 42.53
C CYS A 24 -10.57 5.72 43.75
N SER A 25 -10.08 6.96 43.55
CA SER A 25 -9.79 7.92 44.65
C SER A 25 -10.17 9.38 44.32
N ASN A 26 -10.23 10.25 45.35
CA ASN A 26 -10.50 11.69 45.17
C ASN A 26 -9.43 12.38 44.32
N ASP A 27 -8.17 11.93 44.43
CA ASP A 27 -7.04 12.47 43.65
C ASP A 27 -7.17 12.09 42.17
N GLU A 28 -7.53 10.83 41.90
CA GLU A 28 -7.80 10.33 40.55
C GLU A 28 -8.95 11.07 39.87
N SER A 29 -10.03 11.35 40.62
CA SER A 29 -11.15 12.15 40.12
C SER A 29 -10.72 13.56 39.74
N THR A 30 -9.85 14.19 40.54
CA THR A 30 -9.35 15.54 40.26
C THR A 30 -8.48 15.57 38.99
N LEU A 31 -7.57 14.61 38.84
CA LEU A 31 -6.76 14.49 37.63
C LEU A 31 -7.62 14.18 36.39
N LEU A 32 -8.63 13.32 36.51
CA LEU A 32 -9.60 13.06 35.43
C LEU A 32 -10.34 14.34 35.01
N LEU A 33 -10.79 15.14 35.98
CA LEU A 33 -11.45 16.42 35.69
C LEU A 33 -10.51 17.36 34.94
N ALA A 34 -9.22 17.41 35.31
CA ALA A 34 -8.22 18.20 34.60
C ALA A 34 -7.99 17.69 33.16
N LEU A 35 -7.88 16.37 32.96
CA LEU A 35 -7.78 15.76 31.62
C LEU A 35 -9.01 16.06 30.75
N LYS A 36 -10.21 15.93 31.33
CA LYS A 36 -11.47 16.28 30.66
C LYS A 36 -11.50 17.77 30.31
N LYS A 37 -11.00 18.63 31.21
CA LYS A 37 -10.92 20.07 31.00
C LYS A 37 -9.91 20.43 29.91
N ASN A 38 -8.81 19.70 29.74
CA ASN A 38 -7.91 19.90 28.59
C ASN A 38 -8.61 19.72 27.23
N GLY A 39 -9.67 18.90 27.15
CA GLY A 39 -10.50 18.79 25.95
C GLY A 39 -11.26 20.06 25.56
N THR A 40 -11.43 21.01 26.49
CA THR A 40 -12.10 22.30 26.24
C THR A 40 -11.16 23.36 25.69
N ILE A 41 -9.84 23.11 25.66
CA ILE A 41 -8.84 24.07 25.18
C ILE A 41 -9.15 24.47 23.73
N THR A 42 -9.14 25.78 23.51
CA THR A 42 -9.37 26.43 22.21
C THR A 42 -8.08 26.88 21.56
N SER A 43 -7.04 27.16 22.33
CA SER A 43 -5.69 27.39 21.82
C SER A 43 -4.65 27.00 22.85
N ALA A 44 -3.49 26.50 22.41
CA ALA A 44 -2.34 26.24 23.28
C ALA A 44 -1.07 26.00 22.48
N GLN A 45 0.08 26.12 23.15
CA GLN A 45 1.37 25.67 22.65
C GLN A 45 1.88 24.53 23.51
N SER A 46 2.39 23.47 22.88
CA SER A 46 2.91 22.30 23.55
C SER A 46 4.37 22.09 23.19
N ALA A 47 5.20 21.84 24.20
CA ALA A 47 6.59 21.42 24.05
C ALA A 47 6.75 20.05 24.70
N THR A 48 7.01 19.03 23.88
CA THR A 48 7.23 17.65 24.33
C THR A 48 8.66 17.23 24.03
N THR A 49 9.33 16.60 24.98
CA THR A 49 10.60 15.91 24.77
C THR A 49 10.42 14.44 25.11
N LEU A 50 10.92 13.57 24.24
CA LEU A 50 10.98 12.12 24.42
C LEU A 50 12.44 11.69 24.33
N SER A 51 12.87 10.81 25.22
CA SER A 51 14.18 10.16 25.12
C SER A 51 14.06 8.70 25.53
N ALA A 52 14.96 7.88 25.03
CA ALA A 52 15.01 6.47 25.38
C ALA A 52 16.44 6.09 25.72
N ASN A 53 16.61 5.23 26.73
CA ASN A 53 17.87 4.53 26.96
C ASN A 53 17.60 3.04 26.99
N ILE A 54 18.42 2.29 26.29
CA ILE A 54 18.36 0.85 26.16
C ILE A 54 19.59 0.28 26.82
N ASN A 55 19.37 -0.61 27.78
CA ASN A 55 20.40 -1.48 28.33
C ASN A 55 20.12 -2.91 27.90
N ALA A 56 21.16 -3.68 27.61
CA ALA A 56 20.99 -5.09 27.26
C ALA A 56 22.01 -5.98 27.97
N VAL A 57 21.51 -7.07 28.53
CA VAL A 57 22.30 -8.07 29.26
C VAL A 57 21.99 -9.47 28.72
N ASN A 58 22.84 -10.45 29.02
CA ASN A 58 22.66 -11.86 28.63
C ASN A 58 22.53 -12.10 27.10
N GLN A 59 23.02 -11.16 26.30
CA GLN A 59 23.09 -11.27 24.85
C GLN A 59 24.21 -12.22 24.41
N THR A 60 23.97 -12.99 23.34
CA THR A 60 25.04 -13.71 22.64
C THR A 60 26.02 -12.75 21.97
N ALA A 61 27.21 -13.22 21.57
CA ALA A 61 28.18 -12.37 20.88
C ALA A 61 27.65 -11.80 19.55
N ALA A 62 26.85 -12.58 18.81
CA ALA A 62 26.20 -12.13 17.58
C ALA A 62 25.16 -11.04 17.88
N GLU A 63 24.31 -11.24 18.89
CA GLU A 63 23.30 -10.27 19.32
C GLU A 63 23.91 -8.95 19.78
N LYS A 64 25.01 -9.00 20.55
CA LYS A 64 25.73 -7.79 20.96
C LYS A 64 26.19 -6.98 19.75
N LYS A 65 26.72 -7.65 18.73
CA LYS A 65 27.18 -6.99 17.51
C LYS A 65 26.02 -6.34 16.75
N ASP A 66 24.91 -7.06 16.60
CA ASP A 66 23.74 -6.58 15.85
C ASP A 66 23.01 -5.44 16.59
N ALA A 67 22.95 -5.48 17.92
CA ALA A 67 22.25 -4.49 18.73
C ALA A 67 23.09 -3.23 19.01
N LYS A 68 24.42 -3.31 18.93
CA LYS A 68 25.33 -2.23 19.34
C LYS A 68 25.03 -0.90 18.65
N GLU A 69 24.99 -0.88 17.32
CA GLU A 69 24.76 0.35 16.55
C GLU A 69 23.40 0.98 16.87
N PHE A 70 22.36 0.15 17.02
CA PHE A 70 21.03 0.61 17.40
C PHE A 70 20.99 1.19 18.82
N ILE A 71 21.57 0.49 19.80
CA ILE A 71 21.62 0.95 21.20
C ILE A 71 22.43 2.25 21.30
N GLU A 72 23.60 2.33 20.65
CA GLU A 72 24.43 3.54 20.63
C GLU A 72 23.73 4.72 19.96
N THR A 73 22.90 4.47 18.94
CA THR A 73 22.11 5.52 18.28
C THR A 73 20.96 6.00 19.14
N ILE A 74 20.25 5.09 19.83
CA ILE A 74 19.09 5.47 20.65
C ILE A 74 19.54 6.13 21.97
N ASN A 75 20.58 5.59 22.62
CA ASN A 75 21.02 6.09 23.91
C ASN A 75 21.60 7.50 23.80
N GLY A 76 21.10 8.41 24.63
CA GLY A 76 21.47 9.83 24.58
C GLY A 76 20.76 10.63 23.50
N SER A 77 19.93 10.01 22.66
CA SER A 77 19.12 10.72 21.69
C SER A 77 17.81 11.21 22.29
N SER A 78 17.41 12.41 21.90
CA SER A 78 16.09 12.96 22.21
C SER A 78 15.33 13.34 20.94
N ILE A 79 14.01 13.37 21.09
CA ILE A 79 13.05 13.84 20.10
C ILE A 79 12.25 14.95 20.76
N SER A 80 12.28 16.15 20.18
CA SER A 80 11.44 17.27 20.60
C SER A 80 10.30 17.47 19.62
N ILE A 81 9.08 17.55 20.14
CA ILE A 81 7.85 17.81 19.42
C ILE A 81 7.29 19.13 19.95
N ASN A 82 7.33 20.17 19.13
CA ASN A 82 6.69 21.43 19.44
C ASN A 82 5.43 21.55 18.59
N SER A 83 4.32 22.00 19.17
CA SER A 83 3.11 22.20 18.40
C SER A 83 2.29 23.37 18.89
N ASP A 84 1.75 24.13 17.95
CA ASP A 84 0.72 25.12 18.22
C ASP A 84 -0.62 24.59 17.71
N PHE A 85 -1.68 24.84 18.46
CA PHE A 85 -3.03 24.41 18.14
C PHE A 85 -4.03 25.54 18.37
N VAL A 86 -4.97 25.67 17.44
CA VAL A 86 -6.12 26.57 17.57
C VAL A 86 -7.38 25.85 17.08
N LYS A 87 -8.47 25.98 17.83
CA LYS A 87 -9.81 25.46 17.56
C LYS A 87 -10.82 26.58 17.63
N LYS A 88 -11.70 26.67 16.64
CA LYS A 88 -12.81 27.64 16.64
C LYS A 88 -14.03 27.03 17.33
N ASP A 89 -14.57 27.69 18.35
CA ASP A 89 -15.67 27.17 19.18
C ASP A 89 -16.88 26.65 18.40
N SER A 90 -17.56 25.64 18.98
CA SER A 90 -18.70 24.84 18.46
C SER A 90 -18.51 24.14 17.09
N SER A 91 -17.52 24.57 16.30
CA SER A 91 -17.15 23.93 15.04
C SER A 91 -16.03 22.93 15.29
N LEU A 92 -16.09 21.76 14.66
CA LEU A 92 -14.96 20.82 14.61
C LEU A 92 -13.87 21.35 13.64
N GLN A 93 -13.57 22.65 13.71
CA GLN A 93 -12.54 23.33 12.94
C GLN A 93 -11.31 23.53 13.80
N SER A 94 -10.18 23.02 13.35
CA SER A 94 -8.91 23.19 14.03
C SER A 94 -7.75 23.33 13.07
N LYS A 95 -6.76 24.10 13.50
CA LYS A 95 -5.46 24.19 12.86
C LYS A 95 -4.39 23.77 13.85
N THR A 96 -3.44 23.01 13.35
CA THR A 96 -2.29 22.56 14.13
C THR A 96 -1.04 22.71 13.30
N ASP A 97 0.06 23.14 13.89
CA ASP A 97 1.37 22.87 13.34
C ASP A 97 2.21 22.06 14.33
N VAL A 98 3.03 21.17 13.80
CA VAL A 98 3.86 20.26 14.57
C VAL A 98 5.25 20.28 13.96
N SER A 99 6.24 20.63 14.78
CA SER A 99 7.66 20.57 14.45
C SER A 99 8.33 19.46 15.24
N LEU A 100 8.79 18.43 14.52
CA LEU A 100 9.61 17.35 15.04
C LEU A 100 11.10 17.68 14.85
N LYS A 101 11.88 17.59 15.91
CA LYS A 101 13.33 17.71 15.93
C LYS A 101 13.93 16.50 16.63
N SER A 102 15.12 16.09 16.24
CA SER A 102 15.88 15.06 16.95
C SER A 102 17.35 15.42 16.94
N ASP A 103 18.03 15.15 18.05
CA ASP A 103 19.47 15.38 18.20
C ASP A 103 20.33 14.48 17.30
N LEU A 104 19.75 13.42 16.74
CA LEU A 104 20.38 12.55 15.75
C LEU A 104 20.57 13.23 14.38
N SER A 105 19.83 14.30 14.13
CA SER A 105 19.89 15.06 12.89
C SER A 105 20.22 16.51 13.22
N ASN A 106 21.14 17.14 12.49
CA ASN A 106 21.47 18.57 12.66
C ASN A 106 20.31 19.50 12.20
N GLY A 107 19.04 19.14 12.40
CA GLY A 107 17.88 19.87 11.89
C GLY A 107 16.51 19.29 12.30
N SER A 108 15.46 19.78 11.63
CA SER A 108 14.08 19.29 11.81
C SER A 108 13.88 17.97 11.05
N LEU A 109 13.35 16.95 11.73
CA LEU A 109 12.97 15.68 11.13
C LEU A 109 11.73 15.83 10.24
N ALA A 110 10.74 16.59 10.71
CA ALA A 110 9.50 16.84 9.99
C ALA A 110 8.85 18.13 10.51
N THR A 111 8.15 18.83 9.61
CA THR A 111 7.18 19.86 10.01
C THR A 111 5.87 19.57 9.29
N VAL A 112 4.76 19.55 10.04
CA VAL A 112 3.44 19.27 9.49
C VAL A 112 2.48 20.36 9.93
N TRP A 113 1.70 20.88 8.99
CA TRP A 113 0.54 21.71 9.29
C TRP A 113 -0.72 20.93 8.96
N MET A 114 -1.72 20.97 9.82
CA MET A 114 -3.01 20.32 9.63
C MET A 114 -4.11 21.38 9.71
N ASP A 115 -5.05 21.32 8.78
CA ASP A 115 -6.26 22.14 8.74
C ASP A 115 -7.46 21.19 8.64
N ASN A 116 -8.20 21.10 9.74
CA ASN A 116 -9.33 20.19 9.91
C ASN A 116 -10.62 21.00 10.00
N SER A 117 -11.69 20.49 9.42
CA SER A 117 -13.02 21.06 9.54
C SER A 117 -14.07 19.98 9.39
N VAL A 118 -15.09 19.97 10.24
CA VAL A 118 -16.34 19.26 9.94
C VAL A 118 -17.44 20.28 9.72
N THR A 119 -17.96 20.33 8.49
CA THR A 119 -19.06 21.22 8.11
C THR A 119 -20.16 20.38 7.47
N ASN A 120 -21.40 20.50 7.96
CA ASN A 120 -22.56 19.73 7.48
C ASN A 120 -22.33 18.20 7.48
N GLY A 121 -21.67 17.67 8.52
CA GLY A 121 -21.35 16.24 8.64
C GLY A 121 -20.23 15.73 7.72
N LYS A 122 -19.64 16.59 6.88
CA LYS A 122 -18.51 16.24 6.02
C LYS A 122 -17.20 16.65 6.68
N ALA A 123 -16.35 15.67 6.95
CA ALA A 123 -15.00 15.89 7.44
C ALA A 123 -14.09 16.33 6.28
N TYR A 124 -13.33 17.39 6.53
CA TYR A 124 -12.26 17.91 5.70
C TYR A 124 -10.97 17.86 6.52
N GLU A 125 -9.92 17.33 5.90
CA GLU A 125 -8.59 17.32 6.47
C GLU A 125 -7.59 17.64 5.36
N LYS A 126 -6.77 18.65 5.59
CA LYS A 126 -5.64 18.98 4.74
C LYS A 126 -4.38 19.08 5.57
N SER A 127 -3.40 18.29 5.17
CA SER A 127 -2.09 18.21 5.81
C SER A 127 -1.01 18.68 4.84
N ILE A 128 -0.14 19.56 5.30
CA ILE A 128 1.00 20.09 4.56
C ILE A 128 2.27 19.61 5.25
N TYR A 129 3.08 18.83 4.56
CA TYR A 129 4.34 18.30 5.06
C TYR A 129 5.48 19.12 4.47
N LYS A 130 6.34 19.71 5.31
CA LYS A 130 7.66 20.17 4.89
C LYS A 130 8.54 18.96 4.68
N LEU A 131 8.99 18.76 3.46
CA LEU A 131 9.88 17.65 3.15
C LEU A 131 11.23 17.83 3.85
N SER A 132 11.64 16.82 4.61
CA SER A 132 12.98 16.72 5.14
C SER A 132 13.97 16.41 4.03
N ASP A 133 15.22 16.76 4.25
CA ASP A 133 16.28 16.49 3.27
C ASP A 133 16.50 14.98 3.10
N MET A 134 16.28 14.19 4.16
CA MET A 134 16.27 12.72 4.07
C MET A 134 15.28 12.21 3.01
N ILE A 135 14.07 12.78 2.94
CA ILE A 135 13.06 12.39 1.95
C ILE A 135 13.47 12.92 0.56
N LYS A 136 13.89 14.18 0.46
CA LYS A 136 14.24 14.81 -0.82
C LYS A 136 15.41 14.10 -1.52
N TYR A 137 16.39 13.62 -0.75
CA TYR A 137 17.59 12.95 -1.26
C TYR A 137 17.51 11.43 -1.20
N SER A 138 16.34 10.87 -0.89
CA SER A 138 16.13 9.43 -0.99
C SER A 138 16.20 8.97 -2.44
N ALA A 139 16.74 7.77 -2.68
CA ALA A 139 16.91 7.21 -4.03
C ALA A 139 15.58 7.02 -4.78
N ASP A 140 14.49 6.86 -4.04
CA ASP A 140 13.15 6.63 -4.58
C ASP A 140 12.40 7.92 -4.91
N MET A 141 12.90 9.09 -4.50
CA MET A 141 12.23 10.37 -4.72
C MET A 141 12.46 10.88 -6.16
N PRO A 142 11.41 11.00 -6.98
CA PRO A 142 11.57 11.49 -8.35
C PRO A 142 12.06 12.94 -8.37
N GLU A 143 12.98 13.27 -9.27
CA GLU A 143 13.64 14.58 -9.35
C GLU A 143 12.65 15.76 -9.41
N LYS A 144 11.52 15.57 -10.10
CA LYS A 144 10.45 16.58 -10.21
C LYS A 144 9.88 17.00 -8.86
N PHE A 145 9.84 16.06 -7.90
CA PHE A 145 9.32 16.28 -6.55
C PHE A 145 10.42 16.57 -5.52
N ALA A 146 11.64 16.06 -5.73
CA ALA A 146 12.78 16.28 -4.83
C ALA A 146 13.12 17.78 -4.63
N LYS A 147 12.86 18.62 -5.64
CA LYS A 147 13.08 20.09 -5.58
C LYS A 147 11.95 20.85 -4.87
N LYS A 148 10.87 20.16 -4.49
CA LYS A 148 9.72 20.78 -3.82
C LYS A 148 10.00 20.88 -2.31
N THR A 149 9.45 21.92 -1.70
CA THR A 149 9.55 22.14 -0.26
C THR A 149 8.44 21.41 0.48
N TYR A 150 7.25 21.36 -0.11
CA TYR A 150 6.05 20.83 0.55
C TYR A 150 5.39 19.71 -0.23
N MET A 151 4.82 18.75 0.51
CA MET A 151 3.85 17.79 0.01
C MET A 151 2.50 18.06 0.68
N THR A 152 1.41 17.99 -0.06
CA THR A 152 0.06 18.16 0.50
C THR A 152 -0.74 16.86 0.43
N VAL A 153 -1.45 16.55 1.50
CA VAL A 153 -2.44 15.48 1.58
C VAL A 153 -3.79 16.15 1.85
N ASP A 154 -4.77 15.93 1.00
CA ASP A 154 -6.11 16.52 1.11
C ASP A 154 -7.13 15.39 0.95
N THR A 155 -7.97 15.18 1.95
CA THR A 155 -8.96 14.10 1.93
C THR A 155 -9.97 14.23 0.81
N ASN A 156 -10.26 15.45 0.31
CA ASN A 156 -11.09 15.62 -0.88
C ASN A 156 -10.40 15.13 -2.15
N ASP A 157 -9.09 15.31 -2.27
CA ASP A 157 -8.33 14.82 -3.42
C ASP A 157 -8.15 13.30 -3.39
N ILE A 158 -8.03 12.72 -2.19
CA ILE A 158 -8.06 11.27 -1.99
C ILE A 158 -9.46 10.73 -2.31
N ALA A 159 -10.52 11.38 -1.84
CA ALA A 159 -11.89 10.97 -2.12
C ALA A 159 -12.20 11.02 -3.63
N LYS A 160 -11.65 11.99 -4.38
CA LYS A 160 -11.75 12.03 -5.85
C LYS A 160 -11.08 10.81 -6.50
N LEU A 161 -9.92 10.39 -6.02
CA LEU A 161 -9.28 9.15 -6.48
C LEU A 161 -10.15 7.92 -6.15
N ALA A 162 -10.78 7.92 -4.97
CA ALA A 162 -11.66 6.84 -4.54
C ALA A 162 -13.03 6.87 -5.25
N SER A 163 -13.51 8.01 -5.74
CA SER A 163 -14.78 8.11 -6.48
C SER A 163 -14.70 7.59 -7.92
N GLU A 164 -13.51 7.21 -8.38
CA GLU A 164 -13.35 6.32 -9.55
C GLU A 164 -13.70 4.85 -9.19
N VAL A 165 -13.90 4.55 -7.89
CA VAL A 165 -14.52 3.33 -7.35
C VAL A 165 -15.97 3.66 -6.97
N ASN A 166 -16.90 2.78 -7.34
CA ASN A 166 -18.33 3.05 -7.43
C ASN A 166 -18.93 3.44 -6.05
N GLU A 167 -19.73 4.51 -5.97
CA GLU A 167 -20.35 5.00 -4.71
C GLU A 167 -21.19 3.92 -4.00
N LYS A 168 -21.70 2.94 -4.76
CA LYS A 168 -22.41 1.76 -4.24
C LYS A 168 -21.52 0.77 -3.46
N GLU A 169 -20.21 0.75 -3.70
CA GLU A 169 -19.26 -0.14 -3.01
C GLU A 169 -18.80 0.44 -1.65
N ASN A 170 -18.88 1.77 -1.48
CA ASN A 170 -18.41 2.45 -0.26
C ASN A 170 -19.49 2.61 0.83
N ALA A 171 -20.78 2.63 0.48
CA ALA A 171 -21.85 2.81 1.47
C ALA A 171 -21.87 1.72 2.57
N PRO A 172 -21.68 0.42 2.27
CA PRO A 172 -21.57 -0.62 3.30
C PRO A 172 -20.37 -0.42 4.24
N ILE A 173 -19.23 0.06 3.72
CA ILE A 173 -18.01 0.32 4.51
C ILE A 173 -18.24 1.49 5.48
N GLN A 174 -18.89 2.55 5.02
CA GLN A 174 -19.24 3.70 5.88
C GLN A 174 -20.20 3.28 6.99
N GLN A 175 -21.22 2.48 6.66
CA GLN A 175 -22.18 1.98 7.65
C GLN A 175 -21.53 1.05 8.67
N PHE A 176 -20.65 0.13 8.23
CA PHE A 176 -19.82 -0.69 9.11
C PHE A 176 -18.99 0.16 10.07
N THR A 177 -18.32 1.20 9.55
CA THR A 177 -17.45 2.09 10.33
C THR A 177 -18.23 2.85 11.41
N GLU A 178 -19.36 3.46 11.06
CA GLU A 178 -20.19 4.20 12.02
C GLU A 178 -20.82 3.28 13.07
N ASN A 179 -21.30 2.11 12.69
CA ASN A 179 -21.87 1.14 13.62
C ASN A 179 -20.80 0.61 14.59
N THR A 180 -19.62 0.25 14.08
CA THR A 180 -18.50 -0.23 14.90
C THR A 180 -18.01 0.85 15.84
N ARG A 181 -17.88 2.11 15.38
CA ARG A 181 -17.52 3.26 16.21
C ARG A 181 -18.48 3.46 17.37
N LYS A 182 -19.80 3.43 17.10
CA LYS A 182 -20.83 3.57 18.16
C LYS A 182 -20.75 2.45 19.19
N LYS A 183 -20.62 1.20 18.73
CA LYS A 183 -20.48 0.02 19.62
C LYS A 183 -19.22 0.12 20.48
N LEU A 184 -18.09 0.51 19.89
CA LEU A 184 -16.82 0.71 20.61
C LEU A 184 -16.90 1.84 21.64
N ILE A 185 -17.48 2.99 21.29
CA ILE A 185 -17.63 4.11 22.24
C ILE A 185 -18.50 3.68 23.43
N LYS A 186 -19.64 3.02 23.16
CA LYS A 186 -20.52 2.51 24.22
C LYS A 186 -19.79 1.52 25.12
N PHE A 187 -19.11 0.54 24.52
CA PHE A 187 -18.31 -0.44 25.26
C PHE A 187 -17.24 0.22 26.15
N VAL A 188 -16.47 1.17 25.62
CA VAL A 188 -15.44 1.89 26.38
C VAL A 188 -16.08 2.65 27.56
N GLN A 189 -17.21 3.32 27.34
CA GLN A 189 -17.93 4.04 28.39
C GLN A 189 -18.42 3.09 29.51
N ASP A 190 -19.07 1.99 29.13
CA ASP A 190 -19.64 1.01 30.07
C ASP A 190 -18.52 0.26 30.82
N TYR A 191 -17.42 -0.07 30.13
CA TYR A 191 -16.25 -0.74 30.71
C TYR A 191 -15.51 0.16 31.72
N ILE A 192 -15.25 1.42 31.37
CA ILE A 192 -14.59 2.42 32.25
C ILE A 192 -15.38 2.60 33.55
N GLN A 193 -16.70 2.76 33.47
CA GLN A 193 -17.53 3.04 34.65
C GLN A 193 -17.43 1.96 35.73
N ASN A 194 -17.14 0.72 35.33
CA ASN A 194 -17.08 -0.41 36.23
C ASN A 194 -15.64 -0.88 36.51
N TYR A 195 -14.63 -0.26 35.91
CA TYR A 195 -13.24 -0.72 36.01
C TYR A 195 -12.61 -0.31 37.34
N ASN A 196 -12.27 -1.29 38.19
CA ASN A 196 -11.62 -1.04 39.47
C ASN A 196 -10.67 -2.20 39.80
N PRO A 197 -9.36 -2.08 39.49
CA PRO A 197 -8.38 -3.12 39.76
C PRO A 197 -7.97 -3.19 41.24
N GLY A 198 -8.52 -2.35 42.12
CA GLY A 198 -8.14 -2.29 43.53
C GLY A 198 -6.73 -1.72 43.77
N VAL A 199 -6.15 -1.06 42.76
CA VAL A 199 -4.82 -0.45 42.84
C VAL A 199 -4.98 1.06 42.93
N THR A 200 -4.54 1.66 44.03
CA THR A 200 -4.37 3.12 44.13
C THR A 200 -3.04 3.46 43.48
N ALA A 201 -3.09 4.06 42.30
CA ALA A 201 -1.90 4.35 41.51
C ALA A 201 -1.51 5.83 41.56
N ILE A 202 -2.48 6.72 41.82
CA ILE A 202 -2.28 8.18 41.82
C ILE A 202 -2.34 8.72 43.24
N THR A 203 -1.37 9.57 43.57
CA THR A 203 -1.27 10.25 44.88
C THR A 203 -1.03 11.74 44.70
N TYR A 204 -1.71 12.58 45.49
CA TYR A 204 -1.39 14.00 45.57
C TYR A 204 -0.08 14.22 46.35
N LYS A 205 0.86 14.94 45.74
CA LYS A 205 2.20 15.21 46.30
C LYS A 205 2.35 16.62 46.88
N GLY A 206 1.28 17.42 46.88
CA GLY A 206 1.31 18.81 47.29
C GLY A 206 1.38 19.77 46.11
N GLU A 207 1.70 21.02 46.41
CA GLU A 207 1.84 22.08 45.41
C GLU A 207 3.32 22.35 45.14
N GLN A 208 3.69 22.48 43.87
CA GLN A 208 5.03 22.82 43.43
C GLN A 208 4.92 23.94 42.40
N ASP A 209 5.62 25.05 42.62
CA ASP A 209 5.63 26.22 41.73
C ASP A 209 4.23 26.77 41.37
N GLY A 210 3.29 26.73 42.32
CA GLY A 210 1.91 27.17 42.09
C GLY A 210 1.01 26.15 41.39
N LEU A 211 1.50 24.92 41.17
CA LEU A 211 0.80 23.84 40.47
C LEU A 211 0.55 22.67 41.41
N LYS A 212 -0.67 22.13 41.39
CA LYS A 212 -1.01 20.90 42.11
C LYS A 212 -0.33 19.70 41.45
N ASN A 213 0.51 18.99 42.19
CA ASN A 213 1.26 17.84 41.70
C ASN A 213 0.58 16.52 42.08
N TYR A 214 0.31 15.68 41.09
CA TYR A 214 -0.20 14.31 41.24
C TYR A 214 0.80 13.32 40.65
N GLU A 215 1.22 12.32 41.43
CA GLU A 215 2.16 11.28 41.02
C GLU A 215 1.41 9.98 40.76
N LEU A 216 1.52 9.46 39.53
CA LEU A 216 1.19 8.09 39.18
C LEU A 216 2.42 7.23 39.36
N LYS A 217 2.33 6.21 40.21
CA LYS A 217 3.41 5.24 40.41
C LYS A 217 2.87 3.82 40.28
N ILE A 218 3.41 3.07 39.33
CA ILE A 218 3.07 1.67 39.09
C ILE A 218 4.37 0.86 39.03
N ASP A 219 4.54 -0.05 39.99
CA ASP A 219 5.63 -1.02 39.95
C ASP A 219 5.26 -2.28 39.14
N ASN A 220 6.21 -3.19 38.99
CA ASN A 220 6.01 -4.44 38.27
C ASN A 220 4.90 -5.33 38.88
N THR A 221 4.71 -5.31 40.21
CA THR A 221 3.68 -6.09 40.90
C THR A 221 2.30 -5.51 40.59
N GLN A 222 2.15 -4.20 40.77
CA GLN A 222 0.91 -3.48 40.49
C GLN A 222 0.51 -3.63 39.02
N LEU A 223 1.45 -3.49 38.08
CA LEU A 223 1.17 -3.69 36.66
C LEU A 223 0.63 -5.11 36.38
N LYS A 224 1.24 -6.13 36.96
CA LYS A 224 0.77 -7.52 36.81
C LYS A 224 -0.65 -7.67 37.35
N SER A 225 -0.94 -7.13 38.54
CA SER A 225 -2.29 -7.16 39.11
C SER A 225 -3.30 -6.46 38.20
N ILE A 226 -2.95 -5.31 37.63
CA ILE A 226 -3.78 -4.57 36.67
C ILE A 226 -4.04 -5.40 35.40
N LEU A 227 -3.00 -6.02 34.83
CA LEU A 227 -3.12 -6.85 33.62
C LEU A 227 -3.97 -8.10 33.87
N LEU A 228 -3.75 -8.77 35.01
CA LEU A 228 -4.54 -9.94 35.39
C LEU A 228 -5.99 -9.55 35.61
N TYR A 229 -6.27 -8.52 36.39
CA TYR A 229 -7.62 -8.00 36.58
C TYR A 229 -8.31 -7.67 35.25
N SER A 230 -7.61 -6.97 34.35
CA SER A 230 -8.12 -6.61 33.03
C SER A 230 -8.47 -7.86 32.22
N ALA A 231 -7.57 -8.85 32.18
CA ALA A 231 -7.78 -10.11 31.48
C ALA A 231 -8.98 -10.88 32.07
N THR A 232 -9.04 -11.04 33.39
CA THR A 232 -10.15 -11.71 34.08
C THR A 232 -11.47 -11.03 33.78
N LYS A 233 -11.51 -9.69 33.87
CA LYS A 233 -12.71 -8.89 33.66
C LYS A 233 -13.19 -9.01 32.22
N LEU A 234 -12.31 -8.83 31.24
CA LEU A 234 -12.63 -9.00 29.82
C LEU A 234 -13.12 -10.42 29.53
N GLY A 235 -12.44 -11.44 30.06
CA GLY A 235 -12.80 -12.84 29.84
C GLY A 235 -14.15 -13.25 30.45
N LYS A 236 -14.62 -12.53 31.47
CA LYS A 236 -15.92 -12.77 32.13
C LYS A 236 -17.03 -11.85 31.64
N ASP A 237 -16.71 -10.85 30.84
CA ASP A 237 -17.67 -9.85 30.38
C ASP A 237 -18.40 -10.31 29.12
N THR A 238 -19.69 -10.59 29.27
CA THR A 238 -20.56 -11.00 28.17
C THR A 238 -20.73 -9.89 27.13
N GLU A 239 -20.66 -8.61 27.53
CA GLU A 239 -20.75 -7.49 26.59
C GLU A 239 -19.51 -7.42 25.68
N THR A 240 -18.32 -7.73 26.22
CA THR A 240 -17.10 -7.91 25.43
C THR A 240 -17.27 -9.01 24.37
N ALA A 241 -17.83 -10.16 24.76
CA ALA A 241 -18.09 -11.27 23.84
C ALA A 241 -19.05 -10.84 22.70
N ASP A 242 -20.16 -10.21 23.06
CA ASP A 242 -21.17 -9.75 22.11
C ASP A 242 -20.64 -8.68 21.16
N LEU A 243 -19.79 -7.76 21.65
CA LEU A 243 -19.12 -6.77 20.82
C LEU A 243 -18.23 -7.44 19.76
N LEU A 244 -17.32 -8.33 20.18
CA LEU A 244 -16.37 -8.99 19.28
C LEU A 244 -17.08 -9.82 18.22
N LYS A 245 -18.06 -10.65 18.64
CA LYS A 245 -18.88 -11.46 17.73
C LYS A 245 -19.71 -10.57 16.80
N GLY A 246 -20.23 -9.45 17.31
CA GLY A 246 -20.94 -8.44 16.54
C GLY A 246 -20.08 -7.80 15.45
N ILE A 247 -18.82 -7.48 15.74
CA ILE A 247 -17.88 -6.93 14.74
C ILE A 247 -17.54 -7.96 13.66
N VAL A 248 -17.27 -9.22 14.04
CA VAL A 248 -17.03 -10.31 13.09
C VAL A 248 -18.21 -10.49 12.15
N LYS A 249 -19.44 -10.50 12.70
CA LYS A 249 -20.66 -10.60 11.91
C LYS A 249 -20.82 -9.44 10.93
N ASP A 250 -20.59 -8.21 11.39
CA ASP A 250 -20.69 -7.02 10.56
C ASP A 250 -19.62 -7.01 9.44
N TYR A 251 -18.42 -7.53 9.73
CA TYR A 251 -17.33 -7.68 8.76
C TYR A 251 -17.63 -8.73 7.69
N VAL A 252 -18.07 -9.93 8.09
CA VAL A 252 -18.41 -11.01 7.14
C VAL A 252 -19.58 -10.58 6.23
N ALA A 253 -20.54 -9.81 6.77
CA ALA A 253 -21.61 -9.22 5.97
C ALA A 253 -21.10 -8.22 4.90
N LEU A 254 -19.97 -7.56 5.16
CA LEU A 254 -19.32 -6.65 4.20
C LEU A 254 -18.69 -7.40 3.02
N GLU A 255 -18.13 -8.60 3.25
CA GLU A 255 -17.42 -9.38 2.23
C GLU A 255 -18.36 -10.08 1.22
N GLY A 256 -19.68 -10.08 1.44
CA GLY A 256 -20.66 -10.60 0.49
C GLY A 256 -20.61 -12.12 0.29
N LEU A 257 -20.09 -12.87 1.27
CA LEU A 257 -19.93 -14.32 1.24
C LEU A 257 -21.29 -15.06 1.18
N SER A 258 -21.29 -16.26 0.58
CA SER A 258 -22.48 -17.09 0.44
C SER A 258 -23.01 -17.53 1.82
N SER A 259 -24.33 -17.70 1.99
CA SER A 259 -24.95 -17.94 3.31
C SER A 259 -24.40 -19.15 4.08
N LYS A 260 -23.87 -20.16 3.38
CA LYS A 260 -23.31 -21.37 3.99
C LYS A 260 -21.84 -21.21 4.41
N GLU A 261 -21.02 -20.54 3.60
CA GLU A 261 -19.61 -20.24 3.93
C GLU A 261 -19.54 -19.18 5.04
N THR A 262 -20.38 -18.15 4.95
CA THR A 262 -20.60 -17.12 5.97
C THR A 262 -20.89 -17.71 7.34
N LYS A 263 -21.75 -18.73 7.43
CA LYS A 263 -22.11 -19.32 8.73
C LYS A 263 -20.93 -20.08 9.34
N LYS A 264 -20.20 -20.86 8.55
CA LYS A 264 -19.05 -21.63 9.03
C LYS A 264 -17.94 -20.72 9.56
N GLU A 265 -17.59 -19.67 8.82
CA GLU A 265 -16.55 -18.72 9.23
C GLU A 265 -16.94 -17.93 10.48
N ILE A 266 -18.21 -17.52 10.60
CA ILE A 266 -18.72 -16.88 11.81
C ILE A 266 -18.67 -17.85 13.00
N ASP A 267 -19.07 -19.11 12.82
CA ASP A 267 -19.08 -20.11 13.89
C ASP A 267 -17.64 -20.42 14.36
N GLU A 268 -16.68 -20.56 13.44
CA GLU A 268 -15.25 -20.75 13.76
C GLU A 268 -14.67 -19.53 14.50
N ALA A 269 -14.91 -18.32 14.00
CA ALA A 269 -14.46 -17.09 14.65
C ALA A 269 -15.09 -16.88 16.03
N ASN A 270 -16.38 -17.20 16.19
CA ASN A 270 -17.06 -17.15 17.47
C ASN A 270 -16.49 -18.16 18.47
N ALA A 271 -16.18 -19.38 18.03
CA ALA A 271 -15.54 -20.38 18.86
C ALA A 271 -14.13 -19.94 19.29
N ASP A 272 -13.37 -19.31 18.40
CA ASP A 272 -12.06 -18.74 18.72
C ASP A 272 -12.17 -17.59 19.74
N ILE A 273 -13.17 -16.71 19.60
CA ILE A 273 -13.47 -15.66 20.57
C ILE A 273 -13.80 -16.28 21.93
N ASP A 274 -14.69 -17.27 21.97
CA ASP A 274 -15.10 -17.93 23.23
C ASP A 274 -13.92 -18.62 23.91
N ASN A 275 -13.05 -19.28 23.13
CA ASN A 275 -11.83 -19.89 23.63
C ASN A 275 -10.86 -18.85 24.19
N ALA A 276 -10.68 -17.72 23.50
CA ALA A 276 -9.83 -16.62 23.96
C ALA A 276 -10.36 -16.00 25.25
N LEU A 277 -11.66 -15.71 25.33
CA LEU A 277 -12.29 -15.15 26.53
C LEU A 277 -12.23 -16.13 27.70
N LYS A 278 -12.45 -17.43 27.45
CA LYS A 278 -12.30 -18.47 28.47
C LYS A 278 -10.87 -18.53 28.99
N TYR A 279 -9.87 -18.45 28.10
CA TYR A 279 -8.46 -18.39 28.49
C TYR A 279 -8.17 -17.17 29.37
N LEU A 280 -8.67 -15.98 28.98
CA LEU A 280 -8.52 -14.74 29.75
C LEU A 280 -9.25 -14.78 31.11
N SER A 281 -10.40 -15.44 31.17
CA SER A 281 -11.23 -15.55 32.38
C SER A 281 -10.56 -16.38 33.49
N ASN A 282 -9.62 -17.26 33.12
CA ASN A 282 -8.86 -18.11 34.03
C ASN A 282 -7.48 -17.52 34.31
N SER A 283 -7.46 -16.25 34.73
CA SER A 283 -6.24 -15.50 35.06
C SER A 283 -5.38 -16.20 36.10
N ASP A 284 -5.95 -16.93 37.05
CA ASP A 284 -5.19 -17.64 38.09
C ASP A 284 -4.58 -18.97 37.58
N GLY A 285 -4.92 -19.35 36.36
CA GLY A 285 -4.39 -20.52 35.69
C GLY A 285 -3.07 -20.24 34.97
N LYS A 286 -3.01 -20.65 33.69
CA LYS A 286 -1.78 -20.56 32.89
C LYS A 286 -1.34 -19.12 32.65
N LEU A 287 -2.29 -18.21 32.42
CA LEU A 287 -2.00 -16.80 32.12
C LEU A 287 -1.33 -16.10 33.31
N GLY A 288 -1.85 -16.24 34.52
CA GLY A 288 -1.25 -15.70 35.74
C GLY A 288 0.12 -16.27 36.00
N THR A 289 0.24 -17.59 35.91
CA THR A 289 1.54 -18.27 36.06
C THR A 289 2.58 -17.77 35.04
N ALA A 290 2.17 -17.49 33.80
CA ALA A 290 3.06 -16.95 32.77
C ALA A 290 3.46 -15.49 33.07
N ILE A 291 2.49 -14.64 33.40
CA ILE A 291 2.72 -13.22 33.75
C ILE A 291 3.60 -13.09 35.00
N ASP A 292 3.45 -13.96 36.00
CA ASP A 292 4.23 -13.93 37.22
C ASP A 292 5.71 -14.20 37.00
N LYS A 293 6.06 -15.06 36.02
CA LYS A 293 7.45 -15.47 35.73
C LYS A 293 8.27 -14.41 34.99
N ILE A 294 7.61 -13.46 34.34
CA ILE A 294 8.26 -12.40 33.56
C ILE A 294 8.32 -11.10 34.35
N ALA A 295 9.41 -10.36 34.23
CA ALA A 295 9.45 -8.96 34.64
C ALA A 295 8.97 -8.14 33.44
N LEU A 296 7.94 -7.32 33.64
CA LEU A 296 7.39 -6.42 32.62
C LEU A 296 7.95 -5.01 32.79
N LEU A 297 8.16 -4.60 34.04
CA LEU A 297 8.81 -3.35 34.40
C LEU A 297 10.08 -3.63 35.19
N GLY A 298 11.05 -2.72 35.06
CA GLY A 298 12.23 -2.71 35.91
C GLY A 298 11.96 -1.99 37.25
N PRO A 299 13.00 -1.82 38.09
CA PRO A 299 12.88 -1.17 39.40
C PRO A 299 12.33 0.26 39.37
N LYS A 300 12.53 1.01 38.28
CA LYS A 300 11.96 2.38 38.15
C LYS A 300 10.46 2.36 37.91
N GLY A 301 9.92 1.27 37.36
CA GLY A 301 8.50 1.14 37.08
C GLY A 301 7.98 2.16 36.07
N ILE A 302 6.72 2.54 36.27
CA ILE A 302 6.08 3.71 35.67
C ILE A 302 5.99 4.78 36.76
N ASP A 303 6.56 5.95 36.51
CA ASP A 303 6.53 7.08 37.42
C ASP A 303 6.21 8.34 36.61
N ILE A 304 5.02 8.91 36.79
CA ILE A 304 4.52 10.06 36.02
C ILE A 304 3.99 11.13 36.97
N ASN A 305 4.51 12.34 36.86
CA ASN A 305 4.05 13.52 37.59
C ASN A 305 3.18 14.39 36.69
N PHE A 306 2.00 14.75 37.19
CA PHE A 306 1.01 15.59 36.52
C PHE A 306 0.84 16.89 37.30
N TYR A 307 0.92 18.03 36.59
CA TYR A 307 0.84 19.35 37.22
C TYR A 307 -0.39 20.11 36.73
N VAL A 308 -1.31 20.37 37.64
CA VAL A 308 -2.59 21.04 37.37
C VAL A 308 -2.53 22.48 37.88
N ASN A 309 -2.84 23.45 37.02
CA ASN A 309 -2.85 24.86 37.39
C ASN A 309 -4.11 25.25 38.19
N ASN A 310 -4.16 26.49 38.68
CA ASN A 310 -5.31 27.00 39.45
C ASN A 310 -6.61 27.08 38.64
N GLU A 311 -6.52 27.12 37.31
CA GLU A 311 -7.69 27.02 36.44
C GLU A 311 -8.16 25.57 36.25
N GLY A 312 -7.42 24.56 36.73
CA GLY A 312 -7.78 23.16 36.58
C GLY A 312 -7.36 22.54 35.24
N TYR A 313 -6.46 23.16 34.49
CA TYR A 313 -5.85 22.56 33.30
C TYR A 313 -4.61 21.77 33.69
N LEU A 314 -4.40 20.62 33.03
CA LEU A 314 -3.14 19.90 33.10
C LEU A 314 -2.13 20.63 32.19
N THR A 315 -1.12 21.22 32.82
CA THR A 315 -0.16 22.14 32.16
C THR A 315 1.22 21.54 31.98
N LYS A 316 1.59 20.54 32.78
CA LYS A 316 2.87 19.87 32.66
C LYS A 316 2.74 18.40 33.03
N THR A 317 3.50 17.55 32.34
CA THR A 317 3.58 16.12 32.62
C THR A 317 5.00 15.64 32.39
N ASN A 318 5.61 15.06 33.41
CA ASN A 318 6.94 14.49 33.31
C ASN A 318 6.89 13.05 33.76
N GLY A 319 7.57 12.13 33.08
CA GLY A 319 7.57 10.75 33.53
C GLY A 319 8.68 9.90 32.97
N THR A 320 8.85 8.76 33.63
CA THR A 320 9.75 7.67 33.24
C THR A 320 8.94 6.38 33.17
N VAL A 321 9.22 5.56 32.17
CA VAL A 321 8.68 4.20 32.02
C VAL A 321 9.84 3.26 31.72
N GLU A 322 10.13 2.35 32.63
CA GLU A 322 11.19 1.33 32.45
C GLU A 322 10.56 -0.02 32.11
N ILE A 323 10.72 -0.45 30.87
CA ILE A 323 10.18 -1.71 30.34
C ILE A 323 11.28 -2.77 30.32
N VAL A 324 10.96 -4.00 30.72
CA VAL A 324 11.87 -5.15 30.62
C VAL A 324 11.36 -6.15 29.59
N LEU A 325 12.24 -6.53 28.66
CA LEU A 325 12.00 -7.52 27.62
C LEU A 325 13.01 -8.67 27.77
N ASP A 326 12.61 -9.73 28.47
CA ASP A 326 13.39 -10.97 28.57
C ASP A 326 13.03 -11.90 27.41
N MET A 327 13.80 -11.83 26.32
CA MET A 327 13.50 -12.59 25.10
C MET A 327 13.61 -14.10 25.32
N LYS A 328 14.46 -14.55 26.25
CA LYS A 328 14.60 -15.97 26.57
C LYS A 328 13.33 -16.50 27.22
N LYS A 329 12.79 -15.82 28.23
CA LYS A 329 11.54 -16.22 28.89
C LYS A 329 10.34 -16.10 27.95
N LEU A 330 10.26 -14.99 27.21
CA LEU A 330 9.17 -14.78 26.24
C LEU A 330 9.15 -15.90 25.19
N THR A 331 10.30 -16.32 24.68
CA THR A 331 10.37 -17.38 23.66
C THR A 331 10.16 -18.77 24.22
N SER A 332 10.62 -19.10 25.44
CA SER A 332 10.36 -20.41 26.06
C SER A 332 8.89 -20.63 26.34
N ASP A 333 8.20 -19.59 26.84
CA ASP A 333 6.79 -19.71 27.25
C ASP A 333 5.86 -19.71 26.03
N LEU A 334 6.17 -18.92 24.99
CA LEU A 334 5.43 -18.97 23.72
C LEU A 334 5.58 -20.32 23.00
N LYS A 335 6.74 -20.98 23.09
CA LYS A 335 6.94 -22.33 22.53
C LYS A 335 6.12 -23.38 23.27
N ALA A 336 6.01 -23.27 24.59
CA ALA A 336 5.23 -24.20 25.41
C ALA A 336 3.72 -24.13 25.15
N GLU A 337 3.19 -22.95 24.80
CA GLU A 337 1.74 -22.77 24.64
C GLU A 337 1.23 -22.86 23.19
N SER A 338 2.07 -22.57 22.19
CA SER A 338 1.57 -22.40 20.81
C SER A 338 1.41 -23.71 20.01
N GLY A 339 2.04 -24.82 20.40
CA GLY A 339 1.92 -26.15 19.76
C GLY A 339 2.18 -26.24 18.25
N ALA A 340 2.41 -25.11 17.57
CA ALA A 340 2.28 -24.95 16.12
C ALA A 340 3.24 -23.90 15.53
N VAL A 341 4.27 -23.46 16.27
CA VAL A 341 5.32 -22.60 15.72
C VAL A 341 6.54 -23.45 15.43
N ASP A 342 6.75 -23.71 14.14
CA ASP A 342 7.93 -24.42 13.63
C ASP A 342 9.22 -23.76 14.14
N ASP A 343 10.08 -24.57 14.77
CA ASP A 343 11.20 -24.16 15.64
C ASP A 343 12.22 -23.29 14.89
N ALA A 344 12.32 -23.48 13.58
CA ALA A 344 13.23 -22.77 12.68
C ALA A 344 12.88 -21.29 12.42
N THR A 345 11.69 -20.81 12.82
CA THR A 345 11.22 -19.44 12.49
C THR A 345 11.20 -18.47 13.67
N ILE A 346 11.64 -18.89 14.86
CA ILE A 346 11.80 -17.99 16.01
C ILE A 346 13.27 -17.59 16.08
N PRO A 347 13.62 -16.32 15.81
CA PRO A 347 14.97 -15.82 16.08
C PRO A 347 15.30 -16.14 17.54
N SER A 348 16.40 -16.85 17.78
CA SER A 348 16.80 -17.35 19.09
C SER A 348 17.44 -16.24 19.93
N TYR A 349 16.75 -15.10 20.06
CA TYR A 349 17.23 -14.00 20.89
C TYR A 349 17.20 -14.40 22.36
N THR A 350 18.35 -14.41 23.02
CA THR A 350 18.43 -14.73 24.46
C THR A 350 18.61 -13.51 25.35
N GLY A 351 18.97 -12.36 24.77
CA GLY A 351 19.17 -11.12 25.50
C GLY A 351 17.94 -10.67 26.29
N GLN A 352 18.22 -10.02 27.43
CA GLN A 352 17.26 -9.23 28.18
C GLN A 352 17.53 -7.76 27.92
N TYR A 353 16.51 -7.03 27.51
CA TYR A 353 16.58 -5.61 27.17
C TYR A 353 15.76 -4.80 28.17
N THR A 354 16.35 -3.77 28.74
CA THR A 354 15.66 -2.77 29.55
C THR A 354 15.57 -1.49 28.75
N VAL A 355 14.37 -0.94 28.60
CA VAL A 355 14.11 0.31 27.88
C VAL A 355 13.56 1.34 28.85
N ASP A 356 14.37 2.35 29.14
CA ASP A 356 14.03 3.54 29.92
C ASP A 356 13.48 4.62 28.99
N LEU A 357 12.18 4.82 28.98
CA LEU A 357 11.53 5.91 28.25
C LEU A 357 11.35 7.09 29.20
N ASN A 358 11.92 8.24 28.88
CA ASN A 358 11.68 9.48 29.61
C ASN A 358 10.91 10.44 28.73
N PHE A 359 9.93 11.12 29.30
CA PHE A 359 9.18 12.15 28.58
C PHE A 359 8.88 13.33 29.47
N SER A 360 8.80 14.50 28.84
CA SER A 360 8.28 15.72 29.44
C SER A 360 7.36 16.39 28.45
N ASN A 361 6.27 16.95 28.93
CA ASN A 361 5.35 17.77 28.17
C ASN A 361 5.03 19.02 28.99
N GLU A 362 5.02 20.16 28.32
CA GLU A 362 4.57 21.42 28.87
C GLU A 362 3.58 22.07 27.91
N LEU A 363 2.47 22.54 28.47
CA LEU A 363 1.39 23.22 27.78
C LEU A 363 1.31 24.66 28.29
N THR A 364 1.56 25.60 27.39
CA THR A 364 1.60 27.03 27.68
C THR A 364 0.58 27.78 26.81
N ASN A 365 0.33 29.04 27.16
CA ASN A 365 -0.55 29.94 26.40
C ASN A 365 -1.96 29.36 26.15
N ILE A 366 -2.49 28.63 27.15
CA ILE A 366 -3.82 28.02 27.09
C ILE A 366 -4.90 29.09 26.95
N ASN A 367 -5.77 28.92 25.94
CA ASN A 367 -6.86 29.81 25.57
C ASN A 367 -6.44 31.27 25.34
N GLN A 368 -5.17 31.51 25.01
CA GLN A 368 -4.67 32.85 24.69
C GLN A 368 -4.90 33.15 23.21
N SER A 369 -5.37 34.37 22.91
CA SER A 369 -5.61 34.84 21.54
C SER A 369 -4.32 35.09 20.74
N SER A 370 -3.17 35.13 21.40
CA SER A 370 -1.84 35.27 20.80
C SER A 370 -1.38 34.00 20.06
N VAL A 371 -1.95 32.84 20.38
CA VAL A 371 -1.62 31.58 19.70
C VAL A 371 -2.32 31.55 18.34
N ALA A 372 -1.53 31.42 17.27
CA ALA A 372 -2.04 31.40 15.91
C ALA A 372 -1.25 30.41 15.05
N VAL A 373 -1.97 29.58 14.29
CA VAL A 373 -1.36 28.65 13.32
C VAL A 373 -1.44 29.27 11.93
N THR A 374 -0.28 29.57 11.33
CA THR A 374 -0.17 30.11 9.97
C THR A 374 0.25 29.01 9.00
N LEU A 375 -0.62 28.65 8.07
CA LEU A 375 -0.30 27.69 7.01
C LEU A 375 0.68 28.29 5.99
N PRO A 376 1.68 27.53 5.50
CA PRO A 376 2.60 28.02 4.48
C PRO A 376 1.87 28.29 3.15
N ALA A 377 2.33 29.31 2.42
CA ALA A 377 1.83 29.60 1.08
C ALA A 377 2.24 28.51 0.08
N LEU A 378 1.24 27.87 -0.53
CA LEU A 378 1.44 26.79 -1.49
C LEU A 378 1.35 27.30 -2.93
N THR A 379 2.31 26.88 -3.74
CA THR A 379 2.41 27.22 -5.16
C THR A 379 2.77 25.97 -5.96
N LYS A 380 2.55 26.00 -7.27
CA LYS A 380 3.00 24.92 -8.16
C LYS A 380 4.52 24.76 -8.16
N SER A 381 5.30 25.78 -7.81
CA SER A 381 6.76 25.71 -7.80
C SER A 381 7.30 25.07 -6.52
N ASN A 382 6.70 25.33 -5.36
CA ASN A 382 7.19 24.84 -4.06
C ASN A 382 6.47 23.61 -3.50
N SER A 383 5.31 23.22 -4.05
CA SER A 383 4.52 22.09 -3.54
C SER A 383 4.04 21.13 -4.62
N TYR A 384 3.67 19.92 -4.20
CA TYR A 384 2.92 18.93 -4.97
C TYR A 384 1.93 18.20 -4.06
N SER A 385 0.86 17.62 -4.63
CA SER A 385 -0.07 16.78 -3.85
C SER A 385 0.32 15.31 -3.88
N LEU A 386 -0.05 14.56 -2.85
CA LEU A 386 0.13 13.10 -2.83
C LEU A 386 -0.55 12.42 -4.04
N THR A 387 -1.70 12.96 -4.47
CA THR A 387 -2.39 12.52 -5.69
C THR A 387 -1.57 12.74 -6.95
N GLU A 388 -0.86 13.88 -7.08
CA GLU A 388 0.06 14.12 -8.21
C GLU A 388 1.21 13.10 -8.21
N TYR A 389 1.80 12.85 -7.03
CA TYR A 389 2.87 11.87 -6.86
C TYR A 389 2.40 10.46 -7.28
N ASN A 390 1.24 10.02 -6.77
CA ASN A 390 0.69 8.70 -7.08
C ASN A 390 0.40 8.54 -8.57
N LYS A 391 -0.18 9.56 -9.23
CA LYS A 391 -0.40 9.55 -10.68
C LYS A 391 0.91 9.42 -11.44
N TYR A 392 1.93 10.19 -11.07
CA TYR A 392 3.25 10.10 -11.69
C TYR A 392 3.86 8.70 -11.55
N THR A 393 3.82 8.11 -10.36
CA THR A 393 4.38 6.78 -10.11
C THR A 393 3.65 5.70 -10.92
N GLN A 394 2.32 5.76 -11.01
CA GLN A 394 1.55 4.86 -11.87
C GLN A 394 1.90 5.02 -13.36
N GLU A 395 2.09 6.26 -13.83
CA GLU A 395 2.51 6.52 -15.21
C GLU A 395 3.90 5.95 -15.51
N GLN A 396 4.86 6.07 -14.58
CA GLN A 396 6.19 5.47 -14.73
C GLN A 396 6.13 3.94 -14.76
N GLN A 397 5.33 3.31 -13.90
CA GLN A 397 5.11 1.86 -13.92
C GLN A 397 4.53 1.38 -15.26
N ARG A 398 3.51 2.08 -15.78
CA ARG A 398 2.93 1.80 -17.11
C ARG A 398 3.97 1.96 -18.22
N LEU A 399 4.84 2.96 -18.13
CA LEU A 399 5.91 3.18 -19.09
C LEU A 399 6.95 2.05 -19.06
N GLU A 400 7.40 1.60 -17.89
CA GLU A 400 8.36 0.49 -17.76
C GLU A 400 7.76 -0.85 -18.23
N ALA A 401 6.49 -1.11 -17.93
CA ALA A 401 5.76 -2.26 -18.47
C ALA A 401 5.72 -2.20 -20.01
N ALA A 402 5.42 -1.04 -20.57
CA ALA A 402 5.39 -0.84 -22.02
C ALA A 402 6.78 -0.99 -22.66
N LYS A 403 7.86 -0.52 -22.02
CA LYS A 403 9.24 -0.75 -22.48
C LYS A 403 9.56 -2.26 -22.53
N THR A 404 9.18 -3.00 -21.50
CA THR A 404 9.37 -4.45 -21.42
C THR A 404 8.61 -5.18 -22.54
N ILE A 405 7.33 -4.84 -22.74
CA ILE A 405 6.49 -5.38 -23.81
C ILE A 405 7.09 -5.06 -25.18
N ALA A 406 7.51 -3.80 -25.41
CA ALA A 406 8.11 -3.38 -26.67
C ALA A 406 9.41 -4.14 -26.98
N ASN A 407 10.29 -4.30 -25.99
CA ASN A 407 11.54 -5.03 -26.15
C ASN A 407 11.30 -6.52 -26.46
N ARG A 408 10.34 -7.16 -25.78
CA ARG A 408 9.93 -8.54 -26.07
C ARG A 408 9.37 -8.67 -27.48
N ALA A 409 8.52 -7.73 -27.88
CA ALA A 409 7.91 -7.72 -29.21
C ALA A 409 8.96 -7.58 -30.32
N ILE A 410 9.91 -6.65 -30.17
CA ILE A 410 11.02 -6.44 -31.13
C ILE A 410 11.87 -7.71 -31.26
N LYS A 411 12.23 -8.36 -30.14
CA LYS A 411 13.01 -9.61 -30.13
C LYS A 411 12.27 -10.76 -30.80
N SER A 412 10.95 -10.86 -30.60
CA SER A 412 10.14 -11.96 -31.16
C SER A 412 10.13 -12.01 -32.69
N LYS A 413 10.33 -10.85 -33.34
CA LYS A 413 10.13 -10.66 -34.79
C LYS A 413 8.75 -11.16 -35.28
N ASN A 414 7.78 -11.32 -34.38
CA ASN A 414 6.43 -11.74 -34.68
C ASN A 414 5.56 -10.51 -34.92
N LYS A 415 4.98 -10.41 -36.11
CA LYS A 415 4.14 -9.27 -36.52
C LYS A 415 2.94 -9.04 -35.59
N GLY A 416 2.28 -10.10 -35.13
CA GLY A 416 1.14 -9.99 -34.23
C GLY A 416 1.55 -9.38 -32.90
N VAL A 417 2.65 -9.88 -32.31
CA VAL A 417 3.19 -9.38 -31.03
C VAL A 417 3.64 -7.92 -31.14
N ILE A 418 4.28 -7.53 -32.26
CA ILE A 418 4.67 -6.14 -32.52
C ILE A 418 3.46 -5.22 -32.65
N ASN A 419 2.42 -5.64 -33.36
CA ASN A 419 1.20 -4.84 -33.48
C ASN A 419 0.49 -4.64 -32.13
N SER A 420 0.39 -5.70 -31.31
CA SER A 420 -0.17 -5.59 -29.96
C SER A 420 0.65 -4.62 -29.10
N ALA A 421 1.99 -4.70 -29.15
CA ALA A 421 2.85 -3.77 -28.43
C ALA A 421 2.68 -2.31 -28.89
N ILE A 422 2.47 -2.06 -30.19
CA ILE A 422 2.18 -0.71 -30.71
C ILE A 422 0.88 -0.17 -30.10
N LEU A 423 -0.17 -0.98 -29.99
CA LEU A 423 -1.43 -0.56 -29.37
C LEU A 423 -1.24 -0.22 -27.90
N THR A 424 -0.51 -1.06 -27.14
CA THR A 424 -0.17 -0.80 -25.74
C THR A 424 0.59 0.51 -25.58
N VAL A 425 1.62 0.76 -26.39
CA VAL A 425 2.41 2.01 -26.30
C VAL A 425 1.58 3.23 -26.72
N LYS A 426 0.64 3.10 -27.67
CA LYS A 426 -0.25 4.20 -28.07
C LYS A 426 -1.16 4.68 -26.95
N ALA A 427 -1.55 3.79 -26.04
CA ALA A 427 -2.40 4.10 -24.90
C ALA A 427 -1.69 4.89 -23.79
N LEU A 428 -0.35 5.00 -23.82
CA LEU A 428 0.40 5.81 -22.85
C LEU A 428 0.12 7.31 -23.03
N PRO A 429 0.25 8.13 -21.97
CA PRO A 429 0.27 9.59 -22.08
C PRO A 429 1.35 10.07 -23.07
N ASN A 430 1.13 11.23 -23.68
CA ASN A 430 2.08 11.78 -24.66
C ASN A 430 3.41 12.11 -23.97
N SER A 431 4.49 11.47 -24.44
CA SER A 431 5.84 11.69 -23.95
C SER A 431 6.88 11.44 -25.05
N THR A 432 8.08 11.97 -24.86
CA THR A 432 9.22 11.69 -25.74
C THR A 432 9.52 10.19 -25.80
N GLU A 433 9.38 9.49 -24.67
CA GLU A 433 9.62 8.06 -24.53
C GLU A 433 8.58 7.23 -25.29
N LYS A 434 7.29 7.61 -25.22
CA LYS A 434 6.23 7.01 -26.05
C LYS A 434 6.59 7.10 -27.53
N THR A 435 7.00 8.27 -28.00
CA THR A 435 7.40 8.48 -29.41
C THR A 435 8.60 7.62 -29.79
N LYS A 436 9.64 7.58 -28.95
CA LYS A 436 10.83 6.71 -29.16
C LYS A 436 10.43 5.24 -29.27
N LEU A 437 9.55 4.74 -28.39
CA LEU A 437 9.08 3.35 -28.40
C LEU A 437 8.27 3.03 -29.66
N LEU A 438 7.35 3.91 -30.07
CA LEU A 438 6.58 3.73 -31.30
C LEU A 438 7.48 3.68 -32.53
N ASN A 439 8.50 4.54 -32.61
CA ASN A 439 9.46 4.54 -33.72
C ASN A 439 10.24 3.23 -33.79
N LYS A 440 10.73 2.72 -32.65
CA LYS A 440 11.43 1.42 -32.58
C LYS A 440 10.53 0.26 -33.02
N LEU A 441 9.28 0.23 -32.54
CA LEU A 441 8.32 -0.81 -32.91
C LEU A 441 7.93 -0.76 -34.39
N ASN A 442 7.71 0.44 -34.94
CA ASN A 442 7.41 0.61 -36.37
C ASN A 442 8.60 0.18 -37.25
N ALA A 443 9.84 0.48 -36.86
CA ALA A 443 11.04 0.02 -37.56
C ALA A 443 11.18 -1.51 -37.51
N ALA A 444 10.87 -2.14 -36.37
CA ALA A 444 10.85 -3.60 -36.24
C ALA A 444 9.76 -4.23 -37.13
N LEU A 445 8.53 -3.68 -37.10
CA LEU A 445 7.43 -4.11 -37.96
C LEU A 445 7.79 -4.01 -39.45
N TYR A 446 8.43 -2.91 -39.83
CA TYR A 446 8.92 -2.70 -41.18
C TYR A 446 9.92 -3.80 -41.60
N SER A 447 10.88 -4.12 -40.73
CA SER A 447 11.90 -5.14 -40.97
C SER A 447 11.30 -6.54 -41.15
N VAL A 448 10.28 -6.88 -40.37
CA VAL A 448 9.51 -8.13 -40.52
C VAL A 448 8.78 -8.16 -41.86
N ASN A 449 8.04 -7.10 -42.20
CA ASN A 449 7.32 -7.00 -43.49
C ASN A 449 8.28 -7.13 -44.69
N LYS A 450 9.47 -6.51 -44.62
CA LYS A 450 10.51 -6.63 -45.66
C LYS A 450 11.01 -8.07 -45.81
N THR A 451 11.25 -8.75 -44.69
CA THR A 451 11.70 -10.15 -44.68
C THR A 451 10.65 -11.06 -45.29
N ASP A 452 9.37 -10.89 -44.92
CA ASP A 452 8.26 -11.68 -45.45
C ASP A 452 8.07 -11.45 -46.96
N ALA A 453 8.14 -10.20 -47.41
CA ALA A 453 8.09 -9.87 -48.84
C ALA A 453 9.22 -10.56 -49.61
N SER A 454 10.46 -10.52 -49.09
CA SER A 454 11.60 -11.20 -49.70
C SER A 454 11.42 -12.73 -49.77
N LYS A 455 10.93 -13.36 -48.69
CA LYS A 455 10.61 -14.80 -48.68
C LYS A 455 9.54 -15.15 -49.73
N LEU A 456 8.50 -14.33 -49.86
CA LEU A 456 7.45 -14.53 -50.86
C LEU A 456 7.97 -14.37 -52.29
N VAL A 457 8.86 -13.40 -52.56
CA VAL A 457 9.51 -13.26 -53.86
C VAL A 457 10.36 -14.49 -54.18
N LYS A 458 11.15 -15.00 -53.23
CA LYS A 458 11.93 -16.24 -53.41
C LYS A 458 11.02 -17.44 -53.68
N LYS A 459 9.91 -17.57 -52.94
CA LYS A 459 8.92 -18.63 -53.17
C LYS A 459 8.31 -18.54 -54.56
N ALA A 460 7.87 -17.35 -54.99
CA ALA A 460 7.33 -17.11 -56.33
C ALA A 460 8.34 -17.45 -57.43
N LYS A 461 9.63 -17.13 -57.22
CA LYS A 461 10.72 -17.49 -58.14
C LYS A 461 10.90 -19.00 -58.27
N LYS A 462 10.76 -19.76 -57.17
CA LYS A 462 10.90 -21.23 -57.16
C LYS A 462 9.67 -21.96 -57.71
N SER A 463 8.47 -21.60 -57.26
CA SER A 463 7.24 -22.29 -57.64
C SER A 463 6.78 -21.93 -59.05
N LEU A 464 7.05 -20.69 -59.47
CA LEU A 464 6.49 -20.05 -60.66
C LEU A 464 4.95 -20.14 -60.68
N ALA A 465 4.31 -20.17 -59.51
CA ALA A 465 2.86 -20.16 -59.38
C ALA A 465 2.31 -18.73 -59.34
N ILE A 466 1.19 -18.50 -60.02
CA ILE A 466 0.53 -17.17 -60.07
C ILE A 466 0.11 -16.70 -58.67
N ALA A 467 -0.43 -17.60 -57.85
CA ALA A 467 -0.85 -17.26 -56.49
C ALA A 467 0.32 -16.78 -55.61
N ASP A 468 1.51 -17.37 -55.75
CA ASP A 468 2.69 -16.92 -55.01
C ASP A 468 3.21 -15.57 -55.54
N TYR A 469 3.15 -15.34 -56.86
CA TYR A 469 3.46 -14.04 -57.46
C TYR A 469 2.53 -12.92 -56.95
N GLU A 470 1.22 -13.18 -56.88
CA GLU A 470 0.24 -12.21 -56.39
C GLU A 470 0.45 -11.91 -54.89
N LYS A 471 0.71 -12.93 -54.08
CA LYS A 471 1.08 -12.76 -52.65
C LYS A 471 2.35 -11.92 -52.48
N ALA A 472 3.39 -12.18 -53.29
CA ALA A 472 4.62 -11.39 -53.26
C ALA A 472 4.36 -9.93 -53.66
N THR A 473 3.55 -9.69 -54.68
CA THR A 473 3.16 -8.34 -55.13
C THR A 473 2.46 -7.57 -54.01
N ALA A 474 1.47 -8.18 -53.36
CA ALA A 474 0.73 -7.57 -52.25
C ALA A 474 1.63 -7.24 -51.05
N ALA A 475 2.61 -8.09 -50.74
CA ALA A 475 3.57 -7.85 -49.66
C ALA A 475 4.53 -6.69 -49.97
N ILE A 476 5.06 -6.63 -51.20
CA ILE A 476 5.96 -5.56 -51.65
C ILE A 476 5.30 -4.18 -51.59
N ASN A 477 3.99 -4.10 -51.89
CA ASN A 477 3.27 -2.83 -51.86
C ASN A 477 3.17 -2.19 -50.47
N LYS A 478 3.48 -2.94 -49.40
CA LYS A 478 3.51 -2.45 -48.01
C LYS A 478 4.88 -1.89 -47.58
N LEU A 479 5.86 -1.85 -48.49
CA LEU A 479 7.22 -1.41 -48.20
C LEU A 479 7.48 0.05 -48.60
N THR A 480 8.60 0.61 -48.13
CA THR A 480 9.07 1.93 -48.57
C THR A 480 9.45 1.92 -50.05
N LYS A 481 9.50 3.11 -50.66
CA LYS A 481 9.81 3.29 -52.09
C LYS A 481 11.10 2.58 -52.51
N ALA A 482 12.17 2.66 -51.72
CA ALA A 482 13.46 2.06 -52.05
C ALA A 482 13.41 0.52 -52.08
N ASP A 483 12.95 -0.11 -51.00
CA ASP A 483 12.86 -1.58 -50.91
C ASP A 483 11.80 -2.15 -51.87
N LYS A 484 10.69 -1.41 -52.04
CA LYS A 484 9.66 -1.72 -53.05
C LYS A 484 10.29 -1.78 -54.44
N THR A 485 11.05 -0.78 -54.83
CA THR A 485 11.72 -0.72 -56.14
C THR A 485 12.65 -1.91 -56.35
N LYS A 486 13.47 -2.25 -55.34
CA LYS A 486 14.39 -3.39 -55.40
C LYS A 486 13.66 -4.72 -55.59
N LEU A 487 12.70 -5.03 -54.72
CA LEU A 487 11.97 -6.31 -54.78
C LEU A 487 11.03 -6.40 -55.99
N SER A 488 10.43 -5.28 -56.44
CA SER A 488 9.62 -5.24 -57.67
C SER A 488 10.46 -5.55 -58.91
N LYS A 489 11.71 -5.09 -58.99
CA LYS A 489 12.62 -5.42 -60.09
C LYS A 489 12.87 -6.92 -60.18
N ASP A 490 13.10 -7.57 -59.04
CA ASP A 490 13.28 -9.03 -58.97
C ASP A 490 11.99 -9.78 -59.34
N LEU A 491 10.85 -9.34 -58.82
CA LEU A 491 9.55 -9.96 -59.09
C LEU A 491 9.13 -9.79 -60.57
N LYS A 492 9.53 -8.70 -61.25
CA LYS A 492 9.28 -8.50 -62.69
C LYS A 492 9.93 -9.59 -63.54
N LYS A 493 11.14 -10.05 -63.18
CA LYS A 493 11.81 -11.19 -63.87
C LYS A 493 11.05 -12.51 -63.67
N VAL A 494 10.38 -12.67 -62.53
CA VAL A 494 9.54 -13.84 -62.22
C VAL A 494 8.22 -13.80 -63.00
N LYS A 495 7.62 -12.60 -63.19
CA LYS A 495 6.35 -12.40 -63.89
C LYS A 495 6.32 -13.10 -65.25
N THR A 496 7.33 -12.85 -66.10
CA THR A 496 7.42 -13.44 -67.44
C THR A 496 7.45 -14.97 -67.36
N LYS A 497 8.28 -15.54 -66.49
CA LYS A 497 8.42 -16.99 -66.32
C LYS A 497 7.13 -17.66 -65.81
N VAL A 498 6.45 -17.04 -64.84
CA VAL A 498 5.16 -17.50 -64.32
C VAL A 498 4.11 -17.54 -65.44
N TYR A 499 4.04 -16.48 -66.25
CA TYR A 499 3.04 -16.39 -67.31
C TYR A 499 3.32 -17.38 -68.44
N THR A 500 4.57 -17.54 -68.87
CA THR A 500 4.96 -18.57 -69.83
C THR A 500 4.62 -19.97 -69.32
N LYS A 501 4.95 -20.30 -68.07
CA LYS A 501 4.62 -21.61 -67.48
C LYS A 501 3.10 -21.87 -67.48
N SER A 502 2.29 -20.85 -67.16
CA SER A 502 0.82 -20.97 -67.17
C SER A 502 0.27 -21.29 -68.57
N VAL A 503 0.82 -20.64 -69.61
CA VAL A 503 0.46 -20.90 -71.01
C VAL A 503 0.84 -22.32 -71.41
N VAL A 504 2.06 -22.76 -71.09
CA VAL A 504 2.53 -24.12 -71.38
C VAL A 504 1.67 -25.17 -70.68
N SER A 505 1.31 -24.97 -69.40
CA SER A 505 0.41 -25.87 -68.68
C SER A 505 -0.98 -25.93 -69.30
N ALA A 506 -1.55 -24.80 -69.72
CA ALA A 506 -2.82 -24.78 -70.43
C ALA A 506 -2.74 -25.51 -71.78
N GLN A 507 -1.66 -25.31 -72.53
CA GLN A 507 -1.43 -26.02 -73.79
C GLN A 507 -1.30 -27.53 -73.59
N LYS A 508 -0.58 -27.99 -72.55
CA LYS A 508 -0.51 -29.41 -72.18
C LYS A 508 -1.89 -29.99 -71.88
N ALA A 509 -2.71 -29.28 -71.11
CA ALA A 509 -4.08 -29.70 -70.80
C ALA A 509 -4.97 -29.78 -72.06
N ILE A 510 -4.83 -28.82 -72.98
CA ILE A 510 -5.51 -28.86 -74.29
C ILE A 510 -5.03 -30.08 -75.10
N ASN A 511 -3.73 -30.37 -75.12
CA ASN A 511 -3.21 -31.53 -75.82
C ASN A 511 -3.71 -32.85 -75.21
N SER A 512 -3.95 -32.91 -73.90
CA SER A 512 -4.62 -34.05 -73.26
C SER A 512 -6.08 -34.20 -73.72
N VAL A 513 -6.81 -33.11 -73.96
CA VAL A 513 -8.15 -33.15 -74.58
C VAL A 513 -8.07 -33.71 -76.00
N LYS A 514 -7.09 -33.27 -76.80
CA LYS A 514 -6.87 -33.80 -78.16
C LYS A 514 -6.63 -35.30 -78.17
N LYS A 515 -5.85 -35.82 -77.20
CA LYS A 515 -5.57 -37.26 -77.08
C LYS A 515 -6.76 -38.04 -76.54
N HIS A 516 -7.47 -37.45 -75.57
CA HIS A 516 -8.55 -38.10 -74.84
C HIS A 516 -9.65 -37.06 -74.55
N ASN A 517 -10.70 -37.05 -75.38
CA ASN A 517 -11.79 -36.07 -75.33
C ASN A 517 -12.79 -36.36 -74.20
N THR A 518 -12.31 -36.39 -72.96
CA THR A 518 -13.15 -36.64 -71.79
C THR A 518 -13.63 -35.34 -71.15
N LYS A 519 -14.80 -35.37 -70.53
CA LYS A 519 -15.36 -34.23 -69.76
C LYS A 519 -14.39 -33.75 -68.67
N ALA A 520 -13.64 -34.67 -68.06
CA ALA A 520 -12.61 -34.36 -67.08
C ALA A 520 -11.47 -33.54 -67.69
N ASN A 521 -10.96 -33.95 -68.86
CA ASN A 521 -9.88 -33.25 -69.54
C ASN A 521 -10.30 -31.85 -70.03
N ILE A 522 -11.51 -31.71 -70.58
CA ILE A 522 -12.07 -30.41 -70.98
C ILE A 522 -12.15 -29.47 -69.77
N SER A 523 -12.63 -29.99 -68.63
CA SER A 523 -12.75 -29.21 -67.39
C SER A 523 -11.37 -28.79 -66.87
N ALA A 524 -10.38 -29.69 -66.91
CA ALA A 524 -9.00 -29.38 -66.54
C ALA A 524 -8.39 -28.31 -67.47
N ALA A 525 -8.61 -28.40 -68.78
CA ALA A 525 -8.13 -27.42 -69.76
C ALA A 525 -8.77 -26.04 -69.54
N LYS A 526 -10.10 -25.96 -69.36
CA LYS A 526 -10.79 -24.70 -69.01
C LYS A 526 -10.22 -24.08 -67.73
N LYS A 527 -10.00 -24.90 -66.68
CA LYS A 527 -9.40 -24.46 -65.41
C LYS A 527 -7.94 -24.01 -65.56
N ALA A 528 -7.19 -24.58 -66.51
CA ALA A 528 -5.82 -24.14 -66.79
C ALA A 528 -5.80 -22.84 -67.59
N ILE A 529 -6.67 -22.69 -68.59
CA ILE A 529 -6.82 -21.47 -69.39
C ILE A 529 -7.26 -20.29 -68.53
N SER A 530 -8.22 -20.49 -67.60
CA SER A 530 -8.67 -19.42 -66.72
C SER A 530 -7.56 -18.85 -65.82
N LYS A 531 -6.50 -19.63 -65.58
CA LYS A 531 -5.32 -19.18 -64.84
C LYS A 531 -4.33 -18.40 -65.70
N VAL A 532 -4.40 -18.44 -67.03
CA VAL A 532 -3.48 -17.70 -67.90
C VAL A 532 -3.75 -16.20 -67.82
N LYS A 533 -2.70 -15.41 -67.58
CA LYS A 533 -2.78 -13.94 -67.60
C LYS A 533 -2.57 -13.42 -69.03
N GLY A 534 -3.31 -12.36 -69.37
CA GLY A 534 -3.38 -11.78 -70.72
C GLY A 534 -4.58 -12.30 -71.50
N LYS A 535 -5.44 -11.38 -71.95
CA LYS A 535 -6.68 -11.71 -72.69
C LYS A 535 -6.35 -12.45 -74.00
N ALA A 536 -5.42 -11.93 -74.79
CA ALA A 536 -5.01 -12.54 -76.06
C ALA A 536 -4.56 -14.01 -75.92
N ASN A 537 -3.72 -14.33 -74.93
CA ASN A 537 -3.28 -15.71 -74.68
C ASN A 537 -4.45 -16.63 -74.28
N ARG A 538 -5.37 -16.14 -73.45
CA ARG A 538 -6.57 -16.90 -73.07
C ARG A 538 -7.49 -17.14 -74.25
N ASP A 539 -7.74 -16.12 -75.06
CA ASP A 539 -8.62 -16.20 -76.23
C ASP A 539 -8.03 -17.18 -77.25
N TYR A 540 -6.72 -17.09 -77.49
CA TYR A 540 -5.99 -18.04 -78.33
C TYR A 540 -6.11 -19.48 -77.83
N LEU A 541 -5.81 -19.74 -76.54
CA LEU A 541 -5.89 -21.07 -75.96
C LEU A 541 -7.34 -21.60 -75.90
N THR A 542 -8.32 -20.72 -75.71
CA THR A 542 -9.75 -21.07 -75.73
C THR A 542 -10.19 -21.50 -77.13
N LYS A 543 -9.75 -20.76 -78.16
CA LYS A 543 -9.96 -21.13 -79.56
C LYS A 543 -9.32 -22.49 -79.86
N GLN A 544 -8.08 -22.72 -79.40
CA GLN A 544 -7.41 -24.01 -79.54
C GLN A 544 -8.15 -25.15 -78.84
N LEU A 545 -8.65 -24.93 -77.62
CA LEU A 545 -9.46 -25.91 -76.90
C LEU A 545 -10.76 -26.24 -77.64
N ASN A 546 -11.47 -25.23 -78.16
CA ASN A 546 -12.71 -25.45 -78.90
C ASN A 546 -12.49 -26.23 -80.21
N LYS A 547 -11.35 -26.03 -80.89
CA LYS A 547 -10.94 -26.84 -82.05
C LYS A 547 -10.52 -28.28 -81.70
N SER A 548 -10.26 -28.56 -80.42
CA SER A 548 -9.76 -29.85 -79.94
C SER A 548 -10.86 -30.76 -79.38
N LYS A 549 -12.07 -30.22 -79.20
CA LYS A 549 -13.27 -30.97 -78.85
C LYS A 549 -13.85 -31.55 -80.13
#